data_AF-A0A183VB03-F1
#
_entry.id   AF-A0A183VB03-F1
#
_cell.length_a   1.000
_cell.length_b   1.000
_cell.length_c   1.000
_cell.angle_alpha   90.00
_cell.angle_beta   90.00
_cell.angle_gamma   90.00
#
_symmetry.space_group_name_H-M   'P 1'
#
loop_
_entity.id
_entity.type
_entity.pdbx_description
1 polymer ?
#
loop_
_entity_poly.entity_id
_entity_poly.type
_entity_poly.pdbx_seq_one_letter_code
_entity_poly.pdbx_strand_id
1 'polypeptide(L)'
;LVNFESEPFMELLYQIYDTCRPISANFSLLSKAAISYRAERILERITSYIISKQIGLEQKLRVAVELELDDALAEIVFRAEQRGEWTQLISKGFEPCSLGREVYRQIICPAIVEGKLRRYGSCYKEQNSGFDLYTPIPPFTVSMKLGGKTLHINKGIIELHNTKGCIKRNTRKFSLNYSFCSLSLQRRPSADEIKLRQSAELSALCAHAGIAVEDLIELMFLHIYPQHDLVPAYCLRPMMLLAHENGMNKLLNSLGNVSDYLLLRPTNRMQRMLTLDNGGPLTPECDSERSLQYIENDLSDEAFGPPQDLIID
;
A
#
# COMPACT_ATOMS: atom_id res chain seq x y z
N LEU A 1 -4.27 28.81 -5.49
CA LEU A 1 -5.25 27.70 -5.52
C LEU A 1 -5.47 27.36 -6.98
N VAL A 2 -4.93 26.23 -7.43
CA VAL A 2 -5.19 25.72 -8.78
C VAL A 2 -6.69 25.43 -8.83
N ASN A 3 -7.41 26.07 -9.75
CA ASN A 3 -8.83 25.84 -9.95
C ASN A 3 -8.96 24.49 -10.66
N PHE A 4 -8.99 23.41 -9.89
CA PHE A 4 -8.97 22.06 -10.42
C PHE A 4 -10.38 21.63 -10.80
N GLU A 5 -10.52 21.04 -11.99
CA GLU A 5 -11.79 20.49 -12.47
C GLU A 5 -12.30 19.44 -11.46
N SER A 6 -13.59 19.50 -11.11
CA SER A 6 -14.17 18.63 -10.08
C SER A 6 -14.04 17.15 -10.42
N GLU A 7 -14.09 16.80 -11.71
CA GLU A 7 -14.09 15.43 -12.19
C GLU A 7 -12.78 14.68 -11.92
N PRO A 8 -11.59 15.15 -12.32
CA PRO A 8 -10.34 14.46 -12.00
C PRO A 8 -10.09 14.36 -10.48
N PHE A 9 -10.54 15.34 -9.68
CA PHE A 9 -10.42 15.24 -8.24
C PHE A 9 -11.34 14.16 -7.66
N MET A 10 -12.58 14.06 -8.16
CA MET A 10 -13.50 12.99 -7.77
C MET A 10 -12.96 11.60 -8.14
N GLU A 11 -12.34 11.46 -9.31
CA GLU A 11 -11.70 10.20 -9.72
C GLU A 11 -10.58 9.80 -8.75
N LEU A 12 -9.76 10.76 -8.31
CA LEU A 12 -8.75 10.52 -7.30
C LEU A 12 -9.36 10.08 -5.96
N LEU A 13 -10.47 10.71 -5.53
CA LEU A 13 -11.16 10.34 -4.29
C LEU A 13 -11.75 8.92 -4.35
N TYR A 14 -12.31 8.51 -5.49
CA TYR A 14 -12.81 7.14 -5.64
C TYR A 14 -11.70 6.09 -5.46
N GLN A 15 -10.49 6.39 -5.92
CA GLN A 15 -9.34 5.50 -5.74
C GLN A 15 -8.78 5.52 -4.31
N ILE A 16 -8.91 6.65 -3.59
CA ILE A 16 -8.50 6.77 -2.18
C ILE A 16 -9.47 6.06 -1.24
N TYR A 17 -10.78 6.18 -1.49
CA TYR A 17 -11.83 5.62 -0.62
C TYR A 17 -12.23 4.18 -1.00
N ASP A 18 -11.47 3.54 -1.88
CA ASP A 18 -11.64 2.13 -2.30
C ASP A 18 -13.09 1.79 -2.69
N THR A 19 -13.69 2.60 -3.57
CA THR A 19 -15.12 2.48 -3.91
C THR A 19 -15.43 1.37 -4.92
N CYS A 20 -14.64 0.29 -4.94
CA CYS A 20 -14.62 -0.76 -5.98
C CYS A 20 -14.44 -0.24 -7.41
N ARG A 21 -14.07 1.04 -7.58
CA ARG A 21 -13.97 1.67 -8.90
C ARG A 21 -12.67 1.22 -9.58
N PRO A 22 -12.73 0.62 -10.78
CA PRO A 22 -11.53 0.15 -11.46
C PRO A 22 -10.55 1.31 -11.71
N ILE A 23 -9.24 1.05 -11.55
CA ILE A 23 -8.20 2.07 -11.76
C ILE A 23 -8.20 2.60 -13.20
N SER A 24 -8.67 1.80 -14.17
CA SER A 24 -8.79 2.17 -15.58
C SER A 24 -10.07 2.88 -15.96
N ALA A 25 -11.02 3.05 -15.04
CA ALA A 25 -12.34 3.63 -15.37
C ALA A 25 -12.22 5.01 -16.02
N ASN A 26 -11.33 5.86 -15.50
CA ASN A 26 -10.98 7.13 -16.14
C ASN A 26 -9.49 7.44 -15.97
N PHE A 27 -8.66 6.63 -16.64
CA PHE A 27 -7.22 6.57 -16.41
C PHE A 27 -6.49 7.89 -16.66
N SER A 28 -6.92 8.68 -17.66
CA SER A 28 -6.35 10.00 -17.96
C SER A 28 -6.65 11.03 -16.85
N LEU A 29 -7.92 11.15 -16.44
CA LEU A 29 -8.30 12.05 -15.36
C LEU A 29 -7.64 11.68 -14.03
N LEU A 30 -7.56 10.38 -13.75
CA LEU A 30 -6.91 9.87 -12.55
C LEU A 30 -5.41 10.23 -12.54
N SER A 31 -4.70 10.01 -13.65
CA SER A 31 -3.27 10.29 -13.77
C SER A 31 -2.99 11.79 -13.59
N LYS A 32 -3.77 12.64 -14.28
CA LYS A 32 -3.69 14.11 -14.15
C LYS A 32 -3.88 14.56 -12.70
N ALA A 33 -4.87 14.00 -12.00
CA ALA A 33 -5.11 14.30 -10.59
C ALA A 33 -4.00 13.80 -9.68
N ALA A 34 -3.56 12.55 -9.86
CA ALA A 34 -2.52 11.94 -9.05
C ALA A 34 -1.19 12.72 -9.14
N ILE A 35 -0.80 13.17 -10.34
CA ILE A 35 0.36 14.04 -10.56
C ILE A 35 0.17 15.38 -9.87
N SER A 36 -0.97 16.04 -10.11
CA SER A 36 -1.25 17.40 -9.59
C SER A 36 -1.24 17.46 -8.06
N TYR A 37 -1.80 16.44 -7.41
CA TYR A 37 -1.85 16.33 -5.95
C TYR A 37 -0.65 15.61 -5.34
N ARG A 38 0.30 15.15 -6.17
CA ARG A 38 1.44 14.32 -5.74
C ARG A 38 0.99 13.14 -4.89
N ALA A 39 -0.06 12.45 -5.35
CA ALA A 39 -0.63 11.30 -4.67
C ALA A 39 0.24 10.05 -4.94
N GLU A 40 1.41 9.98 -4.30
CA GLU A 40 2.45 8.97 -4.54
C GLU A 40 1.92 7.54 -4.54
N ARG A 41 1.08 7.18 -3.56
CA ARG A 41 0.46 5.84 -3.48
C ARG A 41 -0.44 5.52 -4.66
N ILE A 42 -1.15 6.50 -5.19
CA ILE A 42 -2.01 6.32 -6.36
C ILE A 42 -1.12 6.21 -7.61
N LEU A 43 -0.06 7.01 -7.71
CA LEU A 43 0.94 6.90 -8.79
C LEU A 43 1.64 5.53 -8.81
N GLU A 44 1.99 4.97 -7.65
CA GLU A 44 2.53 3.61 -7.51
C GLU A 44 1.54 2.55 -8.03
N ARG A 45 0.25 2.67 -7.69
CA ARG A 45 -0.80 1.77 -8.18
C ARG A 45 -1.01 1.89 -9.69
N ILE A 46 -1.02 3.11 -10.23
CA ILE A 46 -1.10 3.38 -11.67
C ILE A 46 0.09 2.74 -12.38
N THR A 47 1.31 2.94 -11.85
CA THR A 47 2.54 2.35 -12.41
C THR A 47 2.48 0.84 -12.43
N SER A 48 2.11 0.23 -11.30
CA SER A 48 1.96 -1.23 -11.19
C SER A 48 0.93 -1.77 -12.18
N TYR A 49 -0.18 -1.06 -12.38
CA TYR A 49 -1.21 -1.41 -13.36
C TYR A 49 -0.68 -1.38 -14.79
N ILE A 50 0.07 -0.35 -15.19
CA ILE A 50 0.67 -0.28 -16.55
C ILE A 50 1.66 -1.43 -16.75
N ILE A 51 2.47 -1.72 -15.73
CA ILE A 51 3.47 -2.80 -15.78
C ILE A 51 2.80 -4.17 -15.90
N SER A 52 1.71 -4.43 -15.16
CA SER A 52 1.02 -5.72 -15.16
C SER A 52 0.24 -5.99 -16.46
N LYS A 53 -0.09 -4.95 -17.24
CA LYS A 53 -0.79 -5.13 -18.51
C LYS A 53 -0.01 -5.99 -19.49
N GLN A 54 -0.72 -6.91 -20.13
CA GLN A 54 -0.21 -7.77 -21.19
C GLN A 54 -0.19 -7.04 -22.54
N ILE A 55 0.52 -5.91 -22.59
CA ILE A 55 0.76 -5.12 -23.80
C ILE A 55 2.27 -5.02 -24.04
N GLY A 56 2.67 -4.75 -25.29
CA GLY A 56 4.08 -4.64 -25.67
C GLY A 56 4.81 -3.51 -24.93
N LEU A 57 6.12 -3.67 -24.70
CA LEU A 57 6.96 -2.69 -24.01
C LEU A 57 6.85 -1.28 -24.62
N GLU A 58 6.91 -1.18 -25.96
CA GLU A 58 6.75 0.10 -26.66
C GLU A 58 5.40 0.77 -26.34
N GLN A 59 4.31 0.02 -26.30
CA GLN A 59 3.00 0.56 -25.97
C GLN A 59 2.94 1.03 -24.51
N LYS A 60 3.59 0.32 -23.58
CA LYS A 60 3.70 0.78 -22.17
C LYS A 60 4.43 2.11 -22.08
N LEU A 61 5.52 2.28 -22.83
CA LEU A 61 6.29 3.52 -22.87
C LEU A 61 5.45 4.69 -23.43
N ARG A 62 4.72 4.45 -24.54
CA ARG A 62 3.84 5.48 -25.14
C ARG A 62 2.75 5.93 -24.17
N VAL A 63 2.07 4.97 -23.52
CA VAL A 63 1.03 5.28 -22.53
C VAL A 63 1.59 6.09 -21.36
N ALA A 64 2.78 5.73 -20.85
CA ALA A 64 3.40 6.47 -19.76
C ALA A 64 3.77 7.91 -20.16
N VAL A 65 4.23 8.12 -21.39
CA VAL A 65 4.54 9.46 -21.93
C VAL A 65 3.27 10.27 -22.17
N GLU A 66 2.24 9.69 -22.78
CA GLU A 66 0.95 10.34 -23.05
C GLU A 66 0.25 10.82 -21.78
N LEU A 67 0.47 10.12 -20.66
CA LEU A 67 -0.11 10.44 -19.36
C LEU A 67 0.82 11.27 -18.46
N GLU A 68 2.00 11.66 -18.95
CA GLU A 68 3.02 12.42 -18.20
C GLU A 68 3.45 11.71 -16.90
N LEU A 69 3.50 10.37 -16.92
CA LEU A 69 3.85 9.52 -15.79
C LEU A 69 5.36 9.24 -15.78
N ASP A 70 6.17 10.26 -15.53
CA ASP A 70 7.64 10.20 -15.60
C ASP A 70 8.25 9.09 -14.74
N ASP A 71 7.77 8.93 -13.52
CA ASP A 71 8.23 7.90 -12.59
C ASP A 71 7.90 6.49 -13.08
N ALA A 72 6.70 6.32 -13.64
CA ALA A 72 6.27 5.05 -14.21
C ALA A 72 7.11 4.70 -15.44
N LEU A 73 7.36 5.69 -16.29
CA LEU A 73 8.20 5.54 -17.48
C LEU A 73 9.62 5.10 -17.09
N ALA A 74 10.21 5.76 -16.11
CA ALA A 74 11.53 5.41 -15.61
C ALA A 74 11.56 3.98 -15.05
N GLU A 75 10.54 3.59 -14.28
CA GLU A 75 10.45 2.23 -13.72
C GLU A 75 10.29 1.16 -14.80
N ILE A 76 9.46 1.41 -15.82
CA ILE A 76 9.27 0.50 -16.96
C ILE A 76 10.60 0.29 -17.69
N VAL A 77 11.33 1.37 -17.99
CA VAL A 77 12.63 1.31 -18.66
C VAL A 77 13.67 0.61 -17.81
N PHE A 78 13.72 0.93 -16.51
CA PHE A 78 14.62 0.29 -15.55
C PHE A 78 14.43 -1.22 -15.54
N ARG A 79 13.18 -1.70 -15.41
CA ARG A 79 12.86 -3.13 -15.41
C ARG A 79 13.16 -3.78 -16.77
N ALA A 80 12.87 -3.10 -17.87
CA ALA A 80 13.14 -3.58 -19.21
C ALA A 80 14.64 -3.74 -19.48
N GLU A 81 15.48 -2.82 -18.99
CA GLU A 81 16.94 -2.93 -19.08
C GLU A 81 17.45 -4.12 -18.27
N GLN A 82 16.97 -4.28 -17.02
CA GLN A 82 17.37 -5.43 -16.18
C GLN A 82 17.02 -6.78 -16.83
N ARG A 83 15.87 -6.86 -17.53
CA ARG A 83 15.43 -8.06 -18.23
C ARG A 83 16.04 -8.24 -19.63
N GLY A 84 16.81 -7.25 -20.11
CA GLY A 84 17.34 -7.23 -21.47
C GLY A 84 16.30 -6.96 -22.56
N GLU A 85 15.05 -6.70 -22.19
CA GLU A 85 13.95 -6.36 -23.11
C GLU A 85 14.20 -5.03 -23.82
N TRP A 86 14.85 -4.07 -23.15
CA TRP A 86 15.22 -2.79 -23.75
C TRP A 86 16.14 -2.96 -24.95
N THR A 87 17.21 -3.75 -24.79
CA THR A 87 18.16 -4.04 -25.90
C THR A 87 17.48 -4.78 -27.05
N GLN A 88 16.58 -5.72 -26.74
CA GLN A 88 15.78 -6.40 -27.75
C GLN A 88 14.87 -5.44 -28.51
N LEU A 89 14.24 -4.48 -27.81
CA LEU A 89 13.37 -3.48 -28.42
C LEU A 89 14.15 -2.60 -29.43
N ILE A 90 15.34 -2.11 -29.05
CA ILE A 90 16.23 -1.37 -29.95
C ILE A 90 16.62 -2.21 -31.17
N SER A 91 16.95 -3.49 -30.96
CA SER A 91 17.35 -4.39 -32.06
C SER A 91 16.24 -4.60 -33.10
N LYS A 92 14.98 -4.42 -32.72
CA LYS A 92 13.81 -4.48 -33.60
C LYS A 92 13.54 -3.17 -34.36
N GLY A 93 14.38 -2.15 -34.19
CA GLY A 93 14.29 -0.86 -34.87
C GLY A 93 13.57 0.22 -34.09
N PHE A 94 13.28 0.03 -32.79
CA PHE A 94 12.69 1.08 -31.98
C PHE A 94 13.69 2.23 -31.76
N GLU A 95 13.26 3.46 -32.05
CA GLU A 95 14.04 4.67 -31.80
C GLU A 95 13.57 5.37 -30.51
N PRO A 96 14.37 5.37 -29.42
CA PRO A 96 13.95 5.96 -28.14
C PRO A 96 13.62 7.46 -28.21
N CYS A 97 14.31 8.18 -29.10
CA CYS A 97 14.07 9.61 -29.31
C CYS A 97 12.67 9.90 -29.90
N SER A 98 11.97 8.90 -30.45
CA SER A 98 10.58 9.04 -30.93
C SER A 98 9.60 9.36 -29.80
N LEU A 99 9.92 8.98 -28.56
CA LEU A 99 9.15 9.33 -27.35
C LEU A 99 9.39 10.78 -26.88
N GLY A 100 10.27 11.52 -27.56
CA GLY A 100 10.68 12.87 -27.18
C GLY A 100 12.14 12.91 -26.72
N ARG A 101 12.91 13.86 -27.26
CA ARG A 101 14.35 13.98 -26.92
C ARG A 101 14.58 14.31 -25.44
N GLU A 102 13.70 15.10 -24.85
CA GLU A 102 13.86 15.50 -23.45
C GLU A 102 13.51 14.35 -22.51
N VAL A 103 12.41 13.67 -22.77
CA VAL A 103 12.03 12.41 -22.10
C VAL A 103 13.17 11.40 -22.15
N TYR A 104 13.77 11.22 -23.34
CA TYR A 104 14.90 10.32 -23.51
C TYR A 104 16.11 10.72 -22.64
N ARG A 105 16.47 12.00 -22.62
CA ARG A 105 17.65 12.50 -21.90
C ARG A 105 17.45 12.54 -20.38
N GLN A 106 16.29 13.01 -19.92
CA GLN A 106 16.04 13.29 -18.51
C GLN A 106 15.50 12.10 -17.73
N ILE A 107 14.80 11.18 -18.39
CA ILE A 107 14.08 10.09 -17.72
C ILE A 107 14.66 8.73 -18.14
N ILE A 108 14.66 8.45 -19.44
CA ILE A 108 15.04 7.13 -19.98
C ILE A 108 16.53 6.84 -19.75
N CYS A 109 17.43 7.76 -20.13
CA CYS A 109 18.87 7.57 -19.97
C CYS A 109 19.28 7.31 -18.51
N PRO A 110 18.87 8.12 -17.52
CA PRO A 110 19.15 7.83 -16.12
C PRO A 110 18.62 6.46 -15.68
N ALA A 111 17.38 6.10 -16.06
CA ALA A 111 16.80 4.81 -15.71
C ALA A 111 17.59 3.62 -16.26
N ILE A 112 18.09 3.70 -17.49
CA ILE A 112 18.97 2.68 -18.09
C ILE A 112 20.28 2.57 -17.32
N VAL A 113 20.92 3.71 -17.00
CA VAL A 113 22.18 3.74 -16.26
C VAL A 113 21.99 3.09 -14.89
N GLU A 114 20.91 3.43 -14.17
CA GLU A 114 20.58 2.80 -12.90
C GLU A 114 20.29 1.30 -13.03
N GLY A 115 19.55 0.90 -14.07
CA GLY A 115 19.25 -0.50 -14.35
C GLY A 115 20.50 -1.37 -14.53
N LYS A 116 21.54 -0.80 -15.17
CA LYS A 116 22.85 -1.46 -15.36
C LYS A 116 23.70 -1.53 -14.10
N LEU A 117 23.61 -0.50 -13.24
CA LEU A 117 24.43 -0.40 -12.03
C LEU A 117 23.86 -1.21 -10.87
N ARG A 118 22.54 -1.32 -10.77
CA ARG A 118 21.88 -2.04 -9.68
C ARG A 118 21.83 -3.54 -9.93
N ARG A 119 21.70 -4.32 -8.85
CA ARG A 119 21.56 -5.78 -8.93
C ARG A 119 20.25 -6.15 -9.60
N TYR A 120 20.25 -7.19 -10.42
CA TYR A 120 19.05 -7.73 -11.02
C TYR A 120 17.98 -8.04 -9.95
N GLY A 121 16.74 -7.62 -10.20
CA GLY A 121 15.62 -7.81 -9.26
C GLY A 121 15.52 -6.74 -8.16
N SER A 122 16.42 -5.74 -8.13
CA SER A 122 16.26 -4.59 -7.25
C SER A 122 15.06 -3.75 -7.66
N CYS A 123 14.33 -3.21 -6.70
CA CYS A 123 13.22 -2.30 -6.93
C CYS A 123 13.75 -0.89 -7.35
N TYR A 124 13.07 -0.18 -8.29
CA TYR A 124 13.54 1.10 -8.86
C TYR A 124 13.49 2.23 -7.82
N LYS A 125 12.33 2.42 -7.19
CA LYS A 125 12.16 3.26 -6.00
C LYS A 125 12.09 2.40 -4.75
N GLU A 126 12.68 2.89 -3.66
CA GLU A 126 12.44 2.33 -2.34
C GLU A 126 10.97 2.59 -1.98
N GLN A 127 10.27 1.55 -1.54
CA GLN A 127 8.90 1.67 -1.04
C GLN A 127 8.95 2.37 0.32
N ASN A 128 9.20 3.68 0.33
CA ASN A 128 9.08 4.45 1.54
C ASN A 128 7.61 4.56 1.87
N SER A 129 7.30 3.86 2.95
CA SER A 129 6.00 3.71 3.53
C SER A 129 5.25 5.07 3.66
N GLY A 130 6.00 6.17 3.81
CA GLY A 130 5.48 7.54 3.85
C GLY A 130 4.65 7.82 5.10
N PHE A 131 4.41 6.78 5.92
CA PHE A 131 3.72 6.89 7.18
C PHE A 131 4.73 6.82 8.32
N ASP A 132 4.81 7.92 9.06
CA ASP A 132 5.67 8.06 10.22
C ASP A 132 4.81 8.27 11.46
N LEU A 133 4.89 7.31 12.39
CA LEU A 133 4.22 7.40 13.69
C LEU A 133 4.84 8.49 14.59
N TYR A 134 6.01 9.01 14.27
CA TYR A 134 6.74 9.95 15.13
C TYR A 134 6.55 11.41 14.73
N THR A 135 6.06 11.66 13.51
CA THR A 135 5.81 13.02 13.03
C THR A 135 4.33 13.41 13.20
N PRO A 136 4.01 14.46 13.97
CA PRO A 136 2.65 14.95 14.08
C PRO A 136 2.16 15.53 12.76
N ILE A 137 0.96 15.15 12.34
CA ILE A 137 0.23 15.73 11.21
C ILE A 137 -1.08 16.34 11.71
N PRO A 138 -1.08 17.62 12.16
CA PRO A 138 -2.30 18.30 12.59
C PRO A 138 -3.22 18.60 11.39
N PRO A 139 -4.56 18.63 11.57
CA PRO A 139 -5.32 18.30 12.78
C PRO A 139 -5.67 16.80 12.91
N PHE A 140 -5.14 15.97 12.01
CA PHE A 140 -5.58 14.58 11.80
C PHE A 140 -4.99 13.60 12.81
N THR A 141 -3.87 13.92 13.43
CA THR A 141 -3.18 13.05 14.38
C THR A 141 -3.48 13.39 15.84
N VAL A 142 -3.31 12.39 16.71
CA VAL A 142 -3.47 12.46 18.16
C VAL A 142 -2.33 11.71 18.83
N SER A 143 -1.84 12.22 19.96
CA SER A 143 -0.68 11.66 20.65
C SER A 143 -1.05 10.49 21.56
N MET A 144 -0.24 9.44 21.54
CA MET A 144 -0.26 8.32 22.49
C MET A 144 1.14 8.15 23.09
N LYS A 145 1.22 8.07 24.42
CA LYS A 145 2.49 7.83 25.12
C LYS A 145 2.68 6.32 25.37
N LEU A 146 3.82 5.78 24.96
CA LEU A 146 4.20 4.37 25.15
C LEU A 146 5.64 4.30 25.62
N GLY A 147 5.89 3.88 26.87
CA GLY A 147 7.24 3.59 27.37
C GLY A 147 8.27 4.71 27.14
N GLY A 148 7.88 5.98 27.22
CA GLY A 148 8.76 7.14 26.95
C GLY A 148 8.79 7.62 25.48
N LYS A 149 8.24 6.85 24.54
CA LYS A 149 7.96 7.26 23.16
C LYS A 149 6.60 7.97 23.07
N THR A 150 6.44 8.85 22.09
CA THR A 150 5.15 9.42 21.71
C THR A 150 4.84 9.06 20.27
N LEU A 151 3.74 8.35 20.06
CA LEU A 151 3.21 8.05 18.72
C LEU A 151 2.12 9.05 18.36
N HIS A 152 2.06 9.45 17.09
CA HIS A 152 1.10 10.35 16.48
C HIS A 152 0.20 9.56 15.52
N ILE A 153 -0.99 9.22 15.99
CA ILE A 153 -1.89 8.29 15.30
C ILE A 153 -3.06 9.07 14.68
N ASN A 154 -3.52 8.67 13.50
CA ASN A 154 -4.60 9.30 12.76
C ASN A 154 -5.95 8.98 13.41
N LYS A 155 -6.70 10.04 13.74
CA LYS A 155 -7.99 9.94 14.41
C LYS A 155 -9.01 9.13 13.62
N GLY A 156 -9.08 9.33 12.30
CA GLY A 156 -10.04 8.64 11.43
C GLY A 156 -9.76 7.14 11.31
N ILE A 157 -8.48 6.76 11.23
CA ILE A 157 -8.07 5.35 11.20
C ILE A 157 -8.45 4.67 12.52
N ILE A 158 -8.17 5.30 13.67
CA ILE A 158 -8.56 4.73 14.97
C ILE A 158 -10.08 4.58 15.07
N GLU A 159 -10.85 5.58 14.66
CA GLU A 159 -12.32 5.52 14.67
C GLU A 159 -12.87 4.40 13.79
N LEU A 160 -12.25 4.17 12.63
CA LEU A 160 -12.64 3.09 11.71
C LEU A 160 -12.51 1.70 12.38
N HIS A 161 -11.47 1.50 13.20
CA HIS A 161 -11.22 0.24 13.88
C HIS A 161 -11.93 0.16 15.26
N ASN A 162 -12.22 1.28 15.91
CA ASN A 162 -12.83 1.37 17.24
C ASN A 162 -14.38 1.36 17.19
N THR A 163 -14.95 0.32 16.58
CA THR A 163 -16.40 0.20 16.33
C THR A 163 -17.30 0.24 17.57
N LYS A 164 -16.76 0.04 18.79
CA LYS A 164 -17.50 0.02 20.06
C LYS A 164 -17.19 1.19 21.00
N GLY A 165 -16.37 2.16 20.58
CA GLY A 165 -16.00 3.31 21.43
C GLY A 165 -15.17 2.94 22.67
N CYS A 166 -14.50 1.79 22.65
CA CYS A 166 -13.72 1.27 23.78
C CYS A 166 -12.41 2.04 23.99
N ILE A 167 -11.87 2.64 22.93
CA ILE A 167 -10.76 3.59 23.04
C ILE A 167 -11.32 4.92 23.57
N LYS A 168 -11.18 5.12 24.88
CA LYS A 168 -11.63 6.33 25.56
C LYS A 168 -10.71 7.48 25.20
N ARG A 169 -11.23 8.48 24.48
CA ARG A 169 -10.64 9.82 24.53
C ARG A 169 -10.78 10.32 25.96
N ASN A 170 -9.73 10.92 26.51
CA ASN A 170 -9.82 11.56 27.83
C ASN A 170 -10.55 12.90 27.71
N THR A 171 -11.78 12.88 27.18
CA THR A 171 -12.71 13.99 27.17
C THR A 171 -13.90 13.58 28.03
N ARG A 172 -14.24 14.41 29.01
CA ARG A 172 -15.44 14.24 29.81
C ARG A 172 -16.64 14.10 28.85
N LYS A 173 -17.22 12.89 28.79
CA LYS A 173 -18.46 12.53 28.08
C LYS A 173 -18.56 13.05 26.63
N PHE A 174 -18.20 12.22 25.66
CA PHE A 174 -18.96 12.15 24.41
C PHE A 174 -19.14 10.68 24.02
N SER A 175 -20.34 10.18 24.30
CA SER A 175 -20.89 9.02 23.61
C SER A 175 -21.23 9.49 22.21
N LEU A 176 -20.44 9.12 21.20
CA LEU A 176 -20.81 9.35 19.81
C LEU A 176 -21.57 8.12 19.33
N ASN A 177 -22.90 8.19 19.48
CA ASN A 177 -23.80 7.51 18.56
C ASN A 177 -23.44 7.95 17.14
N TYR A 178 -23.47 7.01 16.21
CA TYR A 178 -23.33 7.23 14.78
C TYR A 178 -24.27 8.35 14.32
N SER A 179 -23.73 9.55 14.13
CA SER A 179 -24.32 10.57 13.29
C SER A 179 -23.17 11.32 12.61
N PHE A 180 -23.14 11.19 11.29
CA PHE A 180 -22.38 12.01 10.37
C PHE A 180 -22.49 13.51 10.74
N CYS A 181 -21.43 14.27 10.50
CA CYS A 181 -21.30 15.73 10.66
C CYS A 181 -21.12 16.28 12.10
N SER A 182 -20.00 16.96 12.35
CA SER A 182 -19.92 18.39 12.01
C SER A 182 -18.58 19.02 12.41
N LEU A 183 -18.08 19.83 11.49
CA LEU A 183 -17.17 20.94 11.74
C LEU A 183 -17.61 21.71 13.01
N SER A 184 -16.85 21.60 14.08
CA SER A 184 -16.71 22.69 15.04
C SER A 184 -15.24 22.85 15.36
N LEU A 185 -14.57 23.51 14.42
CA LEU A 185 -13.21 24.02 14.52
C LEU A 185 -13.19 25.20 15.51
N GLN A 186 -13.54 25.00 16.78
CA GLN A 186 -13.45 26.03 17.82
C GLN A 186 -13.53 25.41 19.22
N ARG A 187 -12.43 24.79 19.68
CA ARG A 187 -12.09 24.75 21.11
C ARG A 187 -10.65 24.28 21.30
N ARG A 188 -9.98 24.94 22.25
CA ARG A 188 -8.55 24.82 22.58
C ARG A 188 -8.11 23.35 22.70
N PRO A 189 -6.89 22.98 22.26
CA PRO A 189 -6.40 21.62 22.38
C PRO A 189 -6.03 21.35 23.85
N SER A 190 -6.96 20.85 24.64
CA SER A 190 -6.57 19.97 25.74
C SER A 190 -6.03 18.70 25.10
N ALA A 191 -4.80 18.31 25.41
CA ALA A 191 -4.12 17.17 24.80
C ALA A 191 -5.01 15.91 24.84
N ASP A 192 -5.62 15.57 23.70
CA ASP A 192 -6.32 14.31 23.52
C ASP A 192 -5.25 13.22 23.60
N GLU A 193 -5.19 12.49 24.71
CA GLU A 193 -4.30 11.35 24.89
C GLU A 193 -5.11 10.06 24.69
N ILE A 194 -4.64 9.20 23.80
CA ILE A 194 -5.23 7.87 23.62
C ILE A 194 -4.55 6.86 24.53
N LYS A 195 -5.35 6.03 25.21
CA LYS A 195 -4.87 4.90 26.01
C LYS A 195 -5.59 3.61 25.61
N LEU A 196 -4.81 2.57 25.38
CA LEU A 196 -5.32 1.21 25.14
C LEU A 196 -5.44 0.47 26.47
N ARG A 197 -6.41 -0.44 26.57
CA ARG A 197 -6.52 -1.41 27.65
C ARG A 197 -5.42 -2.46 27.49
N GLN A 198 -4.71 -2.74 28.58
CA GLN A 198 -3.66 -3.75 28.65
C GLN A 198 -3.95 -4.63 29.87
N SER A 199 -4.25 -5.91 29.65
CA SER A 199 -4.43 -6.88 30.73
C SER A 199 -3.11 -7.53 31.16
N ALA A 200 -3.09 -8.13 32.36
CA ALA A 200 -1.97 -8.95 32.80
C ALA A 200 -1.77 -10.19 31.91
N GLU A 201 -2.86 -10.70 31.31
CA GLU A 201 -2.82 -11.81 30.35
C GLU A 201 -2.08 -11.40 29.06
N LEU A 202 -2.34 -10.19 28.55
CA LEU A 202 -1.62 -9.62 27.42
C LEU A 202 -0.13 -9.51 27.73
N SER A 203 0.25 -9.00 28.89
CA SER A 203 1.66 -8.88 29.29
C SER A 203 2.35 -10.25 29.36
N ALA A 204 1.66 -11.29 29.88
CA ALA A 204 2.20 -12.64 29.95
C ALA A 204 2.38 -13.26 28.55
N LEU A 205 1.44 -13.05 27.64
CA LEU A 205 1.54 -13.52 26.25
C LEU A 205 2.66 -12.81 25.49
N CYS A 206 2.81 -11.50 25.68
CA CYS A 206 3.90 -10.73 25.08
C CYS A 206 5.27 -11.21 25.59
N ALA A 207 5.39 -11.44 26.91
CA ALA A 207 6.61 -11.98 27.50
C ALA A 207 6.94 -13.38 26.97
N HIS A 208 5.94 -14.25 26.78
CA HIS A 208 6.15 -15.57 26.17
C HIS A 208 6.60 -15.48 24.70
N ALA A 209 6.08 -14.50 23.96
CA ALA A 209 6.46 -14.24 22.57
C ALA A 209 7.78 -13.44 22.44
N GLY A 210 8.40 -13.01 23.54
CA GLY A 210 9.64 -12.24 23.55
C GLY A 210 9.50 -10.80 23.04
N ILE A 211 8.31 -10.20 23.15
CA ILE A 211 8.02 -8.84 22.68
C ILE A 211 7.53 -7.94 23.83
N ALA A 212 7.91 -6.67 23.84
CA ALA A 212 7.35 -5.69 24.75
C ALA A 212 5.93 -5.27 24.31
N VAL A 213 5.06 -4.91 25.27
CA VAL A 213 3.67 -4.51 24.95
C VAL A 213 3.67 -3.24 24.08
N GLU A 214 4.61 -2.33 24.33
CA GLU A 214 4.81 -1.09 23.58
C GLU A 214 5.15 -1.36 22.11
N ASP A 215 6.09 -2.28 21.86
CA ASP A 215 6.51 -2.64 20.51
C ASP A 215 5.39 -3.40 19.77
N LEU A 216 4.60 -4.21 20.48
CA LEU A 216 3.40 -4.82 19.92
C LEU A 216 2.38 -3.77 19.46
N ILE A 217 2.16 -2.72 20.26
CA ILE A 217 1.24 -1.62 19.92
C ILE A 217 1.76 -0.83 18.72
N GLU A 218 3.07 -0.57 18.66
CA GLU A 218 3.71 0.09 17.51
C GLU A 218 3.50 -0.72 16.22
N LEU A 219 3.81 -2.03 16.26
CA LEU A 219 3.57 -2.95 15.15
C LEU A 219 2.09 -3.04 14.74
N MET A 220 1.18 -3.03 15.71
CA MET A 220 -0.25 -3.00 15.45
C MET A 220 -0.63 -1.76 14.65
N PHE A 221 -0.12 -0.57 15.00
CA PHE A 221 -0.41 0.64 14.23
C PHE A 221 0.23 0.59 12.84
N LEU A 222 1.47 0.13 12.69
CA LEU A 222 2.07 -0.06 11.37
C LEU A 222 1.23 -0.99 10.48
N HIS A 223 0.66 -2.05 11.06
CA HIS A 223 -0.21 -2.98 10.34
C HIS A 223 -1.60 -2.41 9.99
N ILE A 224 -2.21 -1.62 10.89
CA ILE A 224 -3.52 -0.99 10.67
C ILE A 224 -3.44 0.07 9.56
N TYR A 225 -2.29 0.72 9.43
CA TYR A 225 -2.08 1.70 8.37
C TYR A 225 -1.98 1.01 7.00
N PRO A 226 -2.32 1.73 5.91
CA PRO A 226 -2.62 1.17 4.58
C PRO A 226 -1.46 0.44 3.87
N GLN A 227 -0.40 0.09 4.60
CA GLN A 227 0.71 -0.75 4.15
C GLN A 227 0.49 -2.22 4.46
N HIS A 228 -0.38 -2.54 5.42
CA HIS A 228 -0.63 -3.91 5.86
C HIS A 228 0.67 -4.69 6.10
N ASP A 229 1.63 -4.05 6.77
CA ASP A 229 2.91 -4.69 7.07
C ASP A 229 2.67 -6.07 7.68
N LEU A 230 3.41 -7.07 7.18
CA LEU A 230 3.25 -8.45 7.61
C LEU A 230 3.48 -8.55 9.11
N VAL A 231 2.42 -8.89 9.85
CA VAL A 231 2.53 -9.13 11.30
C VAL A 231 3.31 -10.42 11.50
N PRO A 232 4.44 -10.41 12.22
CA PRO A 232 5.17 -11.62 12.51
C PRO A 232 4.29 -12.63 13.24
N ALA A 233 4.43 -13.92 12.91
CA ALA A 233 3.56 -14.97 13.45
C ALA A 233 3.52 -15.02 15.00
N TYR A 234 4.64 -14.72 15.66
CA TYR A 234 4.73 -14.66 17.11
C TYR A 234 3.93 -13.50 17.74
N CYS A 235 3.66 -12.44 16.97
CA CYS A 235 2.86 -11.29 17.39
C CYS A 235 1.36 -11.51 17.22
N LEU A 236 0.92 -12.46 16.37
CA LEU A 236 -0.49 -12.60 16.01
C LEU A 236 -1.39 -12.82 17.22
N ARG A 237 -1.08 -13.81 18.06
CA ARG A 237 -1.91 -14.14 19.23
C ARG A 237 -1.96 -13.00 20.26
N PRO A 238 -0.82 -12.38 20.67
CA PRO A 238 -0.84 -11.18 21.48
C PRO A 238 -1.65 -10.02 20.85
N MET A 239 -1.49 -9.80 19.53
CA MET A 239 -2.17 -8.71 18.82
C MET A 239 -3.68 -8.93 18.71
N MET A 240 -4.13 -10.18 18.52
CA MET A 240 -5.54 -10.55 18.53
C MET A 240 -6.17 -10.31 19.91
N LEU A 241 -5.46 -10.65 21.00
CA LEU A 241 -5.95 -10.37 22.35
C LEU A 241 -6.05 -8.85 22.58
N LEU A 242 -5.02 -8.09 22.21
CA LEU A 242 -5.02 -6.62 22.30
C LEU A 242 -6.20 -6.01 21.50
N ALA A 243 -6.43 -6.49 20.28
CA ALA A 243 -7.52 -6.06 19.42
C ALA A 243 -8.89 -6.37 20.06
N HIS A 244 -9.05 -7.57 20.61
CA HIS A 244 -10.27 -8.00 21.29
C HIS A 244 -10.56 -7.14 22.55
N GLU A 245 -9.56 -6.92 23.40
CA GLU A 245 -9.68 -6.10 24.62
C GLU A 245 -10.06 -4.65 24.36
N ASN A 246 -9.67 -4.13 23.19
CA ASN A 246 -9.93 -2.76 22.75
C ASN A 246 -11.08 -2.65 21.73
N GLY A 247 -11.83 -3.73 21.48
CA GLY A 247 -13.01 -3.72 20.61
C GLY A 247 -12.72 -3.45 19.13
N MET A 248 -11.50 -3.76 18.67
CA MET A 248 -11.04 -3.53 17.31
C MET A 248 -11.44 -4.68 16.37
N ASN A 249 -12.75 -4.89 16.16
CA ASN A 249 -13.27 -6.05 15.43
C ASN A 249 -12.77 -6.15 13.97
N LYS A 250 -12.57 -5.01 13.28
CA LYS A 250 -12.01 -5.00 11.92
C LYS A 250 -10.58 -5.52 11.87
N LEU A 251 -9.75 -5.12 12.84
CA LEU A 251 -8.40 -5.64 12.98
C LEU A 251 -8.45 -7.14 13.33
N LEU A 252 -9.33 -7.55 14.24
CA LEU A 252 -9.47 -8.96 14.61
C LEU A 252 -9.85 -9.85 13.41
N ASN A 253 -10.77 -9.38 12.55
CA ASN A 253 -11.14 -10.09 11.33
C ASN A 253 -9.97 -10.16 10.33
N SER A 254 -9.23 -9.06 10.15
CA SER A 254 -8.05 -9.01 9.29
C SER A 254 -6.96 -9.98 9.77
N LEU A 255 -6.68 -10.01 11.09
CA LEU A 255 -5.72 -10.93 11.69
C LEU A 255 -6.20 -12.39 11.68
N GLY A 256 -7.51 -12.62 11.82
CA GLY A 256 -8.12 -13.96 11.74
C GLY A 256 -7.90 -14.60 10.36
N ASN A 257 -8.13 -13.83 9.29
CA ASN A 257 -7.85 -14.29 7.93
C ASN A 257 -6.35 -14.67 7.77
N VAL A 258 -5.43 -13.82 8.27
CA VAL A 258 -3.98 -14.11 8.24
C VAL A 258 -3.62 -15.38 9.03
N SER A 259 -4.25 -15.60 10.18
CA SER A 259 -4.07 -16.83 10.98
C SER A 259 -4.53 -18.07 10.22
N ASP A 260 -5.69 -18.02 9.56
CA ASP A 260 -6.21 -19.12 8.77
C ASP A 260 -5.29 -19.44 7.58
N TYR A 261 -4.73 -18.42 6.92
CA TYR A 261 -3.74 -18.61 5.85
C TYR A 261 -2.41 -19.22 6.33
N LEU A 262 -1.96 -18.88 7.54
CA LEU A 262 -0.75 -19.47 8.12
C LEU A 262 -0.97 -20.92 8.57
N LEU A 263 -2.20 -21.27 8.98
CA LEU A 263 -2.61 -22.64 9.32
C LEU A 263 -2.89 -23.50 8.07
N LEU A 264 -3.31 -22.89 6.96
CA LEU A 264 -3.55 -23.55 5.66
C LEU A 264 -2.28 -23.80 4.84
N ARG A 265 -1.09 -23.38 5.29
CA ARG A 265 0.15 -23.91 4.70
C ARG A 265 0.19 -25.42 4.99
N PRO A 266 0.04 -26.31 3.98
CA PRO A 266 0.36 -27.69 4.21
C PRO A 266 1.84 -27.74 4.57
N THR A 267 2.19 -28.62 5.49
CA THR A 267 3.54 -28.97 5.93
C THR A 267 4.38 -29.59 4.80
N ASN A 268 4.26 -29.13 3.55
CA ASN A 268 4.94 -29.64 2.37
C ASN A 268 6.36 -29.09 2.21
N ARG A 269 6.82 -28.19 3.09
CA ARG A 269 8.22 -27.70 3.07
C ARG A 269 9.20 -28.68 3.73
N MET A 270 8.74 -29.57 4.63
CA MET A 270 9.62 -30.60 5.22
C MET A 270 9.73 -31.87 4.37
N GLN A 271 8.77 -32.19 3.49
CA GLN A 271 8.84 -33.38 2.64
C GLN A 271 9.62 -33.18 1.32
N ARG A 272 9.85 -31.93 0.86
CA ARG A 272 10.72 -31.67 -0.30
C ARG A 272 12.19 -31.43 0.05
N MET A 273 12.52 -31.26 1.33
CA MET A 273 13.91 -31.08 1.80
C MET A 273 14.72 -32.38 1.86
N LEU A 274 14.11 -33.54 1.63
CA LEU A 274 14.83 -34.82 1.57
C LEU A 274 15.16 -35.30 0.15
N THR A 275 14.84 -34.54 -0.91
CA THR A 275 15.09 -34.97 -2.30
C THR A 275 15.52 -33.84 -3.25
N LEU A 276 16.29 -32.86 -2.80
CA LEU A 276 17.00 -31.94 -3.70
C LEU A 276 18.40 -31.67 -3.17
N ASP A 277 19.25 -32.69 -3.33
CA ASP A 277 20.68 -32.48 -3.51
C ASP A 277 20.84 -31.95 -4.95
N ASN A 278 21.03 -30.63 -5.08
CA ASN A 278 21.82 -29.96 -6.13
C ASN A 278 21.65 -28.45 -6.00
N GLY A 279 22.79 -27.78 -5.82
CA GLY A 279 22.90 -26.40 -5.36
C GLY A 279 22.38 -25.33 -6.31
N GLY A 280 21.76 -24.32 -5.71
CA GLY A 280 21.50 -22.99 -6.26
C GLY A 280 21.01 -22.06 -5.13
N PRO A 281 21.50 -20.82 -5.01
CA PRO A 281 21.09 -19.94 -3.91
C PRO A 281 19.66 -19.42 -4.15
N LEU A 282 18.80 -19.59 -3.15
CA LEU A 282 17.48 -18.97 -3.09
C LEU A 282 17.65 -17.48 -2.75
N THR A 283 17.29 -16.59 -3.67
CA THR A 283 17.17 -15.15 -3.43
C THR A 283 15.71 -14.75 -3.17
N PRO A 284 15.45 -13.73 -2.33
CA PRO A 284 14.10 -13.23 -2.11
C PRO A 284 13.66 -12.39 -3.33
N GLU A 285 12.61 -12.84 -4.02
CA GLU A 285 11.90 -12.01 -5.00
C GLU A 285 11.22 -10.84 -4.25
N CYS A 286 11.24 -9.60 -4.78
CA CYS A 286 10.39 -8.49 -4.29
C CYS A 286 8.93 -9.02 -4.39
N ASP A 287 8.35 -9.50 -3.27
CA ASP A 287 7.06 -10.21 -3.14
C ASP A 287 5.82 -9.35 -3.49
N SER A 288 5.97 -8.25 -4.24
CA SER A 288 4.87 -7.35 -4.61
C SER A 288 3.98 -7.89 -5.74
N GLU A 289 4.53 -8.71 -6.64
CA GLU A 289 3.74 -9.33 -7.73
C GLU A 289 2.78 -10.39 -7.18
N ARG A 290 3.14 -11.06 -6.08
CA ARG A 290 2.27 -12.03 -5.40
C ARG A 290 1.14 -11.39 -4.59
N SER A 291 1.28 -10.18 -4.09
CA SER A 291 0.17 -9.57 -3.32
C SER A 291 -0.95 -9.03 -4.22
N LEU A 292 -0.64 -8.62 -5.45
CA LEU A 292 -1.64 -8.07 -6.38
C LEU A 292 -2.38 -9.15 -7.19
N GLN A 293 -1.71 -10.27 -7.54
CA GLN A 293 -2.34 -11.36 -8.27
C GLN A 293 -3.46 -12.07 -7.51
N TYR A 294 -3.49 -11.97 -6.18
CA TYR A 294 -4.48 -12.66 -5.35
C TYR A 294 -5.72 -11.81 -5.05
N ILE A 295 -5.70 -10.50 -5.33
CA ILE A 295 -6.91 -9.66 -5.26
C ILE A 295 -7.72 -9.75 -6.57
N GLU A 296 -7.06 -9.94 -7.72
CA GLU A 296 -7.75 -10.06 -9.01
C GLU A 296 -8.45 -11.42 -9.22
N ASN A 297 -7.98 -12.49 -8.55
CA ASN A 297 -8.54 -13.84 -8.75
C ASN A 297 -9.86 -14.11 -7.99
N ASP A 298 -10.29 -13.21 -7.10
CA ASP A 298 -11.57 -13.34 -6.36
C ASP A 298 -12.74 -12.60 -7.04
N LEU A 299 -12.56 -12.09 -8.27
CA LEU A 299 -13.61 -11.40 -9.05
C LEU A 299 -13.93 -12.04 -10.41
N SER A 300 -13.41 -13.22 -10.72
CA SER A 300 -13.81 -13.97 -11.92
C SER A 300 -14.89 -15.00 -11.58
N ASP A 301 -16.15 -14.58 -11.65
CA ASP A 301 -17.25 -15.29 -12.33
C ASP A 301 -18.60 -14.70 -11.89
N GLU A 302 -19.13 -13.78 -12.69
CA GLU A 302 -20.52 -13.83 -13.18
C GLU A 302 -20.79 -12.67 -14.16
N ALA A 303 -20.82 -13.06 -15.45
CA ALA A 303 -21.55 -12.49 -16.57
C ALA A 303 -22.00 -11.01 -16.52
N PHE A 304 -21.44 -10.15 -17.39
CA PHE A 304 -22.21 -9.31 -18.32
C PHE A 304 -21.32 -9.00 -19.55
N GLY A 305 -21.93 -9.03 -20.75
CA GLY A 305 -21.28 -9.13 -22.08
C GLY A 305 -20.33 -8.00 -22.50
N PRO A 306 -19.79 -8.09 -23.74
CA PRO A 306 -18.68 -7.25 -24.16
C PRO A 306 -19.12 -5.78 -24.29
N PRO A 307 -18.31 -4.80 -23.81
CA PRO A 307 -18.43 -3.45 -24.29
C PRO A 307 -18.00 -3.43 -25.76
N GLN A 308 -18.96 -3.16 -26.63
CA GLN A 308 -18.69 -2.66 -27.97
C GLN A 308 -18.04 -1.28 -27.86
N ASP A 309 -17.28 -0.92 -28.90
CA ASP A 309 -16.65 0.37 -29.16
C ASP A 309 -15.24 0.59 -28.58
N LEU A 310 -14.26 0.10 -29.34
CA LEU A 310 -13.08 0.87 -29.74
C LEU A 310 -12.51 0.26 -31.02
N ILE A 311 -13.11 0.65 -32.14
CA ILE A 311 -12.45 0.62 -33.45
C ILE A 311 -11.48 1.81 -33.44
N ILE A 312 -10.19 1.53 -33.54
CA ILE A 312 -9.17 2.52 -33.88
C ILE A 312 -8.71 2.14 -35.28
N ASP A 313 -8.99 3.01 -36.25
CA ASP A 313 -8.33 3.04 -37.56
C ASP A 313 -6.85 3.43 -37.40
#